data_AF-A0A924Q0F2-F1
#
_entry.id   AF-A0A924Q0F2-F1
#
_cell.length_a   1.000
_cell.length_b   1.000
_cell.length_c   1.000
_cell.angle_alpha   90.00
_cell.angle_beta   90.00
_cell.angle_gamma   90.00
#
_symmetry.space_group_name_H-M   'P 1'
#
loop_
_entity.id
_entity.type
_entity.pdbx_description
1 polymer ?
#
loop_
_entity_poly.entity_id
_entity_poly.type
_entity_poly.pdbx_seq_one_letter_code
_entity_poly.pdbx_strand_id
1 'polypeptide(L)'
;MKSRRRAVSHLRGAHQLRLFEGAVACFEALIQDIDQSRQEVRMETYIFAFDAAGRPVAQALERAAARGVNVYLTVDGFGTPRLPPEWVERFNRSGVQWRIFLPLGRVGLLIPIRWRRLHRKLCVVDGATAYCGGINVMDDFSDPNHGALKKPRLDFALRVTGPLVHDVSEVMTRFWWRHTPTNEVRRNGLQAAWRDLLLSLQRVLSDSAQSSDALAFSPSMIATVEESRQGAFADLVLRDNLLDRRKIERAYLRAIGSARREVIIANAYFLPGARLRRALIHAARRGVRVRLLLQGRYEYFLQYHATRPMYGKLLEAGVEIYEYRASFMHAKVAVVDGRWATVGSSNLDPLSLLLAREANVVVDDAGFAEELRERLELAITQSSSQVQAASFANRSWHLRVLEIGASMALRAGILLTGRRY
;
A
#
# COMPACT_ATOMS: atom_id res chain seq x y z
N MET A 1 29.01 24.65 1.97
CA MET A 1 27.86 24.25 2.81
C MET A 1 26.55 24.57 2.10
N LYS A 2 25.85 23.59 1.52
CA LYS A 2 24.49 23.78 0.96
C LYS A 2 23.51 22.94 1.78
N SER A 3 22.70 23.63 2.57
CA SER A 3 21.58 23.10 3.35
C SER A 3 20.56 22.43 2.42
N ARG A 4 20.65 21.11 2.25
CA ARG A 4 19.52 20.29 1.76
C ARG A 4 18.61 20.01 2.95
N ARG A 5 17.56 20.82 3.12
CA ARG A 5 16.43 20.50 4.00
C ARG A 5 15.92 19.12 3.59
N ARG A 6 16.20 18.11 4.42
CA ARG A 6 15.63 16.77 4.29
C ARG A 6 14.12 16.92 4.45
N ALA A 7 13.34 16.46 3.46
CA ALA A 7 11.89 16.37 3.59
C ALA A 7 11.57 15.44 4.77
N VAL A 8 11.26 16.06 5.91
CA VAL A 8 10.60 15.40 7.03
C VAL A 8 9.18 15.11 6.53
N SER A 9 8.66 13.94 6.88
CA SER A 9 7.28 13.58 6.55
C SER A 9 6.37 14.57 7.29
N HIS A 10 5.55 15.32 6.55
CA HIS A 10 4.71 16.38 7.10
C HIS A 10 3.26 15.98 6.85
N LEU A 11 2.60 15.53 7.92
CA LEU A 11 1.15 15.37 7.93
C LEU A 11 0.51 16.69 7.53
N ARG A 12 -0.32 16.66 6.48
CA ARG A 12 -1.10 17.82 6.01
C ARG A 12 -2.56 17.57 6.34
N GLY A 13 -3.30 18.61 6.76
CA GLY A 13 -4.74 18.52 7.02
C GLY A 13 -5.57 18.58 5.74
N ALA A 14 -6.90 18.63 5.91
CA ALA A 14 -7.88 18.80 4.83
C ALA A 14 -7.98 17.59 3.87
N HIS A 15 -7.84 16.38 4.40
CA HIS A 15 -8.15 15.15 3.65
C HIS A 15 -9.53 14.60 4.02
N GLN A 16 -10.21 14.02 3.03
CA GLN A 16 -11.32 13.09 3.29
C GLN A 16 -10.82 11.68 2.99
N LEU A 17 -11.04 10.77 3.92
CA LEU A 17 -10.54 9.41 3.87
C LEU A 17 -11.73 8.45 3.97
N ARG A 18 -11.72 7.41 3.14
CA ARG A 18 -12.64 6.27 3.25
C ARG A 18 -11.83 4.99 3.32
N LEU A 19 -12.01 4.23 4.40
CA LEU A 19 -11.40 2.92 4.58
C LEU A 19 -12.23 1.85 3.84
N PHE A 20 -11.55 0.85 3.29
CA PHE A 20 -12.16 -0.36 2.74
C PHE A 20 -11.54 -1.59 3.37
N GLU A 21 -12.40 -2.56 3.66
CA GLU A 21 -12.03 -3.92 4.07
C GLU A 21 -12.40 -4.86 2.92
N GLY A 22 -11.39 -5.41 2.24
CA GLY A 22 -11.57 -6.29 1.09
C GLY A 22 -11.86 -5.60 -0.25
N ALA A 23 -11.78 -6.39 -1.32
CA ALA A 23 -11.81 -5.94 -2.70
C ALA A 23 -13.17 -5.44 -3.19
N VAL A 24 -14.28 -6.00 -2.70
CA VAL A 24 -15.63 -5.76 -3.27
C VAL A 24 -15.99 -4.27 -3.24
N ALA A 25 -16.09 -3.67 -2.04
CA ALA A 25 -16.43 -2.27 -1.88
C ALA A 25 -15.32 -1.33 -2.41
N CYS A 26 -14.06 -1.76 -2.33
CA CYS A 26 -12.93 -1.01 -2.85
C CYS A 26 -13.00 -0.89 -4.39
N PHE A 27 -13.30 -1.98 -5.09
CA PHE A 27 -13.36 -1.99 -6.55
C PHE A 27 -14.61 -1.32 -7.08
N GLU A 28 -15.74 -1.43 -6.38
CA GLU A 28 -16.94 -0.67 -6.71
C GLU A 28 -16.65 0.84 -6.74
N ALA A 29 -16.06 1.37 -5.66
CA ALA A 29 -15.69 2.79 -5.59
C ALA A 29 -14.62 3.16 -6.63
N LEU A 30 -13.60 2.31 -6.82
CA LEU A 30 -12.54 2.54 -7.80
C LEU A 30 -13.10 2.59 -9.23
N ILE A 31 -13.97 1.66 -9.59
CA ILE A 31 -14.61 1.61 -10.91
C ILE A 31 -15.48 2.85 -11.11
N GLN A 32 -16.25 3.25 -10.10
CA GLN A 32 -17.07 4.45 -10.16
C GLN A 32 -16.22 5.71 -10.43
N ASP A 33 -15.12 5.90 -9.71
CA ASP A 33 -14.22 7.03 -9.93
C ASP A 33 -13.58 6.98 -11.34
N ILE A 34 -13.14 5.80 -11.80
CA ILE A 34 -12.58 5.61 -13.15
C ILE A 34 -13.63 5.90 -14.23
N ASP A 35 -14.87 5.47 -14.06
CA ASP A 35 -15.95 5.73 -15.01
C ASP A 35 -16.36 7.20 -15.07
N GLN A 36 -16.18 7.95 -13.98
CA GLN A 36 -16.42 9.40 -13.93
C GLN A 36 -15.22 10.24 -14.39
N SER A 37 -14.05 9.62 -14.58
CA SER A 37 -12.82 10.32 -14.94
C SER A 37 -12.93 11.04 -16.29
N ARG A 38 -12.22 12.18 -16.38
CA ARG A 38 -12.25 13.09 -17.54
C ARG A 38 -10.88 13.41 -18.11
N GLN A 39 -9.80 13.26 -17.35
CA GLN A 39 -8.46 13.72 -17.74
C GLN A 39 -7.45 12.58 -17.76
N GLU A 40 -7.33 11.87 -16.64
CA GLU A 40 -6.29 10.88 -16.45
C GLU A 40 -6.64 9.83 -15.39
N VAL A 41 -6.29 8.58 -15.68
CA VAL A 41 -6.24 7.50 -14.69
C VAL A 41 -4.84 6.89 -14.71
N ARG A 42 -4.14 6.89 -13.58
CA ARG A 42 -2.88 6.16 -13.41
C ARG A 42 -3.05 5.07 -12.37
N MET A 43 -2.69 3.83 -12.71
CA MET A 43 -2.79 2.68 -11.81
C MET A 43 -1.47 1.90 -11.77
N GLU A 44 -1.03 1.56 -10.57
CA GLU A 44 0.08 0.67 -10.29
C GLU A 44 -0.39 -0.45 -9.37
N THR A 45 -0.08 -1.70 -9.69
CA THR A 45 -0.38 -2.84 -8.80
C THR A 45 0.65 -3.97 -8.95
N TYR A 46 0.74 -4.82 -7.92
CA TYR A 46 1.58 -6.00 -7.93
C TYR A 46 0.92 -7.15 -8.71
N ILE A 47 -0.28 -7.56 -8.28
CA ILE A 47 -1.11 -8.54 -8.99
C ILE A 47 -2.29 -7.81 -9.65
N PHE A 48 -2.49 -8.11 -10.93
CA PHE A 48 -3.69 -7.84 -11.69
C PHE A 48 -4.16 -9.15 -12.34
N ALA A 49 -5.09 -9.82 -11.67
CA ALA A 49 -5.77 -11.00 -12.18
C ALA A 49 -6.97 -10.57 -13.04
N PHE A 50 -7.17 -11.24 -14.17
CA PHE A 50 -8.34 -11.04 -15.04
C PHE A 50 -9.44 -12.06 -14.70
N ASP A 51 -9.73 -12.18 -13.40
CA ASP A 51 -10.77 -13.04 -12.85
C ASP A 51 -12.12 -12.31 -12.72
N ALA A 52 -13.07 -12.85 -11.95
CA ALA A 52 -14.39 -12.23 -11.77
C ALA A 52 -14.31 -10.84 -11.12
N ALA A 53 -13.36 -10.60 -10.21
CA ALA A 53 -13.21 -9.33 -9.51
C ALA A 53 -12.35 -8.32 -10.29
N GLY A 54 -11.31 -8.78 -10.99
CA GLY A 54 -10.40 -7.90 -11.73
C GLY A 54 -10.88 -7.51 -13.13
N ARG A 55 -11.70 -8.33 -13.79
CA ARG A 55 -12.26 -7.99 -15.12
C ARG A 55 -13.06 -6.69 -15.13
N PRO A 56 -13.99 -6.43 -14.17
CA PRO A 56 -14.70 -5.14 -14.11
C PRO A 56 -13.77 -3.93 -13.99
N VAL A 57 -12.66 -4.04 -13.24
CA VAL A 57 -11.63 -2.98 -13.14
C VAL A 57 -10.95 -2.76 -14.49
N ALA A 58 -10.56 -3.83 -15.18
CA ALA A 58 -9.96 -3.74 -16.51
C ALA A 58 -10.92 -3.11 -17.54
N GLN A 59 -12.20 -3.46 -17.49
CA GLN A 59 -13.23 -2.86 -18.33
C GLN A 59 -13.43 -1.37 -18.03
N ALA A 60 -13.34 -0.95 -16.76
CA ALA A 60 -13.43 0.47 -16.41
C ALA A 60 -12.26 1.27 -17.01
N LEU A 61 -11.03 0.73 -16.95
CA LEU A 61 -9.86 1.32 -17.60
C LEU A 61 -10.03 1.42 -19.12
N GLU A 62 -10.53 0.37 -19.77
CA GLU A 62 -10.85 0.34 -21.20
C GLU A 62 -11.91 1.39 -21.56
N ARG A 63 -13.01 1.47 -20.80
CA ARG A 63 -14.07 2.48 -21.00
C ARG A 63 -13.54 3.89 -20.84
N ALA A 64 -12.69 4.15 -19.84
CA ALA A 64 -12.08 5.46 -19.66
C ALA A 64 -11.20 5.86 -20.85
N ALA A 65 -10.34 4.95 -21.31
CA ALA A 65 -9.48 5.21 -22.46
C ALA A 65 -10.30 5.44 -23.74
N ALA A 66 -11.36 4.66 -23.96
CA ALA A 66 -12.27 4.83 -25.10
C ALA A 66 -13.01 6.19 -25.09
N ARG A 67 -13.20 6.82 -23.91
CA ARG A 67 -13.74 8.19 -23.78
C ARG A 67 -12.68 9.28 -24.02
N GLY A 68 -11.43 8.93 -24.27
CA GLY A 68 -10.32 9.88 -24.46
C GLY A 68 -9.58 10.25 -23.17
N VAL A 69 -9.84 9.59 -22.05
CA VAL A 69 -9.08 9.76 -20.80
C VAL A 69 -7.69 9.15 -20.97
N ASN A 70 -6.63 9.80 -20.48
CA ASN A 70 -5.30 9.22 -20.51
C ASN A 70 -5.19 8.11 -19.46
N VAL A 71 -5.14 6.85 -19.88
CA VAL A 71 -5.08 5.72 -18.95
C VAL A 71 -3.70 5.07 -18.97
N TYR A 72 -3.07 4.98 -17.80
CA TYR A 72 -1.75 4.39 -17.60
C TYR A 72 -1.82 3.24 -16.59
N LEU A 73 -1.48 2.03 -17.00
CA LEU A 73 -1.44 0.85 -16.14
C LEU A 73 -0.02 0.30 -16.04
N THR A 74 0.52 0.21 -14.83
CA THR A 74 1.76 -0.55 -14.58
C THR A 74 1.48 -1.72 -13.66
N VAL A 75 1.78 -2.92 -14.13
CA VAL A 75 1.73 -4.14 -13.32
C VAL A 75 3.13 -4.66 -13.06
N ASP A 76 3.33 -5.36 -11.94
CA ASP A 76 4.61 -5.96 -11.64
C ASP A 76 4.86 -7.26 -12.44
N GLY A 77 6.08 -7.47 -12.95
CA GLY A 77 6.43 -8.59 -13.81
C GLY A 77 6.64 -9.96 -13.17
N PHE A 78 6.46 -10.11 -11.86
CA PHE A 78 6.29 -11.44 -11.24
C PHE A 78 4.91 -11.60 -10.60
N GLY A 79 4.28 -10.54 -10.09
CA GLY A 79 2.90 -10.63 -9.63
C GLY A 79 1.93 -10.80 -10.79
N THR A 80 2.25 -10.17 -11.93
CA THR A 80 1.50 -10.21 -13.19
C THR A 80 2.49 -10.43 -14.35
N PRO A 81 3.02 -11.66 -14.52
CA PRO A 81 4.10 -11.91 -15.47
C PRO A 81 3.68 -11.73 -16.93
N ARG A 82 2.38 -11.88 -17.23
CA ARG A 82 1.82 -11.71 -18.58
C ARG A 82 0.35 -11.28 -18.48
N LEU A 83 -0.08 -10.38 -19.37
CA LEU A 83 -1.50 -10.10 -19.60
C LEU A 83 -2.07 -11.12 -20.60
N PRO A 84 -3.31 -11.61 -20.43
CA PRO A 84 -3.95 -12.46 -21.41
C PRO A 84 -4.01 -11.78 -22.79
N PRO A 85 -3.83 -12.51 -23.91
CA PRO A 85 -3.79 -11.92 -25.25
C PRO A 85 -5.02 -11.09 -25.60
N GLU A 86 -6.20 -11.52 -25.17
CA GLU A 86 -7.46 -10.78 -25.33
C GLU A 86 -7.42 -9.39 -24.69
N TRP A 87 -6.81 -9.27 -23.51
CA TRP A 87 -6.70 -8.01 -22.77
C TRP A 87 -5.62 -7.10 -23.35
N VAL A 88 -4.54 -7.69 -23.88
CA VAL A 88 -3.54 -6.93 -24.65
C VAL A 88 -4.21 -6.26 -25.85
N GLU A 89 -4.97 -7.01 -26.64
CA GLU A 89 -5.67 -6.47 -27.82
C GLU A 89 -6.68 -5.39 -27.42
N ARG A 90 -7.50 -5.63 -26.39
CA ARG A 90 -8.49 -4.66 -25.90
C ARG A 90 -7.86 -3.37 -25.39
N PHE A 91 -6.79 -3.47 -24.58
CA PHE A 91 -6.08 -2.30 -24.09
C PHE A 91 -5.39 -1.52 -25.20
N ASN A 92 -4.77 -2.20 -26.17
CA ASN A 92 -4.17 -1.53 -27.33
C ASN A 92 -5.21 -0.81 -28.17
N ARG A 93 -6.38 -1.44 -28.41
CA ARG A 93 -7.47 -0.86 -29.20
C ARG A 93 -8.14 0.32 -28.52
N SER A 94 -8.34 0.26 -27.20
CA SER A 94 -8.97 1.33 -26.43
C SER A 94 -8.05 2.51 -26.13
N GLY A 95 -6.73 2.35 -26.29
CA GLY A 95 -5.73 3.38 -25.98
C GLY A 95 -5.23 3.35 -24.53
N VAL A 96 -5.50 2.28 -23.78
CA VAL A 96 -4.88 2.07 -22.46
C VAL A 96 -3.38 1.85 -22.64
N GLN A 97 -2.57 2.73 -22.05
CA GLN A 97 -1.11 2.59 -22.04
C GLN A 97 -0.71 1.68 -20.89
N TRP A 98 -0.26 0.46 -21.19
CA TRP A 98 0.06 -0.53 -20.16
C TRP A 98 1.50 -1.01 -20.23
N ARG A 99 2.07 -1.38 -19.08
CA ARG A 99 3.46 -1.87 -18.95
C ARG A 99 3.63 -2.90 -17.86
N ILE A 100 4.59 -3.80 -18.08
CA ILE A 100 5.06 -4.76 -17.08
C ILE A 100 6.39 -4.29 -16.51
N PHE A 101 6.43 -3.99 -15.22
CA PHE A 101 7.63 -3.55 -14.52
C PHE A 101 8.57 -4.73 -14.23
N LEU A 102 9.81 -4.66 -14.73
CA LEU A 102 10.87 -5.65 -14.53
C LEU A 102 10.41 -7.11 -14.70
N PRO A 103 9.96 -7.52 -15.91
CA PRO A 103 9.68 -8.92 -16.18
C PRO A 103 10.91 -9.78 -15.88
N LEU A 104 10.73 -10.87 -15.12
CA LEU A 104 11.84 -11.74 -14.71
C LEU A 104 12.65 -12.26 -15.91
N GLY A 105 11.97 -12.68 -16.99
CA GLY A 105 12.60 -13.39 -18.11
C GLY A 105 13.21 -14.74 -17.69
N ARG A 106 13.90 -15.42 -18.61
CA ARG A 106 14.44 -16.79 -18.39
C ARG A 106 15.57 -16.89 -17.35
N VAL A 107 16.33 -15.80 -17.13
CA VAL A 107 17.49 -15.75 -16.21
C VAL A 107 17.30 -14.81 -15.02
N GLY A 108 16.05 -14.39 -14.76
CA GLY A 108 15.73 -13.29 -13.83
C GLY A 108 16.20 -13.49 -12.40
N LEU A 109 16.21 -14.74 -11.93
CA LEU A 109 16.61 -15.09 -10.56
C LEU A 109 18.11 -14.94 -10.31
N LEU A 110 18.94 -14.94 -11.35
CA LEU A 110 20.40 -14.80 -11.24
C LEU A 110 20.88 -13.34 -11.21
N ILE A 111 19.98 -12.37 -11.44
CA ILE A 111 20.31 -10.95 -11.56
C ILE A 111 19.72 -10.17 -10.38
N PRO A 112 20.52 -9.73 -9.38
CA PRO A 112 20.01 -9.11 -8.15
C PRO A 112 19.13 -7.87 -8.37
N ILE A 113 19.35 -7.09 -9.45
CA ILE A 113 18.52 -5.92 -9.72
C ILE A 113 17.09 -6.28 -10.17
N ARG A 114 16.88 -7.48 -10.74
CA ARG A 114 15.56 -8.00 -11.11
C ARG A 114 14.74 -8.49 -9.91
N TRP A 115 15.35 -8.53 -8.72
CA TRP A 115 14.64 -8.82 -7.48
C TRP A 115 13.95 -7.56 -6.91
N ARG A 116 14.13 -6.39 -7.55
CA ARG A 116 13.36 -5.19 -7.22
C ARG A 116 11.95 -5.32 -7.79
N ARG A 117 10.94 -5.07 -6.96
CA ARG A 117 9.54 -5.32 -7.31
C ARG A 117 8.67 -4.11 -7.04
N LEU A 118 7.61 -3.94 -7.83
CA LEU A 118 6.57 -2.95 -7.63
C LEU A 118 5.50 -3.57 -6.73
N HIS A 119 5.55 -3.29 -5.42
CA HIS A 119 4.53 -3.76 -4.47
C HIS A 119 3.48 -2.70 -4.14
N ARG A 120 3.64 -1.46 -4.61
CA ARG A 120 2.63 -0.43 -4.46
C ARG A 120 1.35 -0.83 -5.17
N LYS A 121 0.23 -0.61 -4.48
CA LYS A 121 -1.10 -0.58 -5.08
C LYS A 121 -1.60 0.84 -4.95
N LEU A 122 -1.46 1.59 -6.03
CA LEU A 122 -1.84 2.99 -6.10
C LEU A 122 -2.71 3.20 -7.33
N CYS A 123 -3.76 4.01 -7.18
CA CYS A 123 -4.49 4.55 -8.32
C CYS A 123 -4.68 6.05 -8.08
N VAL A 124 -4.53 6.86 -9.12
CA VAL A 124 -4.89 8.28 -9.11
C VAL A 124 -5.86 8.52 -10.24
N VAL A 125 -6.96 9.20 -9.93
CA VAL A 125 -8.00 9.58 -10.87
C VAL A 125 -8.09 11.11 -10.89
N ASP A 126 -7.87 11.68 -12.09
CA ASP A 126 -7.93 13.11 -12.41
C ASP A 126 -7.11 14.02 -11.49
N GLY A 127 -6.11 13.48 -10.79
CA GLY A 127 -5.36 14.22 -9.78
C GLY A 127 -6.20 14.70 -8.58
N ALA A 128 -7.44 14.24 -8.46
CA ALA A 128 -8.42 14.65 -7.45
C ALA A 128 -8.68 13.57 -6.39
N THR A 129 -8.57 12.30 -6.79
CA THR A 129 -8.75 11.15 -5.91
C THR A 129 -7.56 10.20 -6.02
N ALA A 130 -7.11 9.65 -4.90
CA ALA A 130 -6.13 8.57 -4.89
C ALA A 130 -6.60 7.36 -4.08
N TYR A 131 -6.10 6.19 -4.44
CA TYR A 131 -6.26 4.93 -3.72
C TYR A 131 -4.88 4.45 -3.26
N CYS A 132 -4.80 3.91 -2.04
CA CYS A 132 -3.59 3.28 -1.51
C CYS A 132 -3.94 2.14 -0.57
N GLY A 133 -3.26 1.00 -0.67
CA GLY A 133 -3.52 -0.14 0.21
C GLY A 133 -2.72 -1.40 -0.07
N GLY A 134 -3.16 -2.48 0.58
CA GLY A 134 -2.62 -3.83 0.41
C GLY A 134 -3.35 -4.66 -0.64
N ILE A 135 -4.57 -4.27 -1.01
CA ILE A 135 -5.48 -5.01 -1.90
C ILE A 135 -4.89 -5.09 -3.31
N ASN A 136 -4.69 -6.32 -3.79
CA ASN A 136 -4.34 -6.61 -5.19
C ASN A 136 -5.62 -6.68 -6.03
N VAL A 137 -5.52 -6.43 -7.34
CA VAL A 137 -6.66 -6.61 -8.26
C VAL A 137 -6.86 -8.09 -8.53
N MET A 138 -7.61 -8.77 -7.67
CA MET A 138 -7.95 -10.19 -7.76
C MET A 138 -9.16 -10.53 -6.89
N ASP A 139 -9.72 -11.72 -7.07
CA ASP A 139 -10.82 -12.22 -6.26
C ASP A 139 -10.36 -12.67 -4.86
N ASP A 140 -10.87 -12.00 -3.84
CA ASP A 140 -10.60 -12.31 -2.43
C ASP A 140 -11.20 -13.64 -1.96
N PHE A 141 -12.12 -14.23 -2.73
CA PHE A 141 -12.72 -15.54 -2.45
C PHE A 141 -12.00 -16.68 -3.17
N SER A 142 -10.89 -16.43 -3.86
CA SER A 142 -10.17 -17.46 -4.61
C SER A 142 -8.67 -17.44 -4.34
N ASP A 143 -8.11 -18.60 -3.96
CA ASP A 143 -6.68 -18.79 -3.75
C ASP A 143 -6.03 -19.70 -4.80
N PRO A 144 -4.90 -19.30 -5.41
CA PRO A 144 -4.23 -20.13 -6.41
C PRO A 144 -3.81 -21.52 -5.89
N ASN A 145 -3.51 -21.64 -4.59
CA ASN A 145 -3.04 -22.89 -3.99
C ASN A 145 -4.15 -23.64 -3.23
N HIS A 146 -5.25 -22.97 -2.87
CA HIS A 146 -6.30 -23.53 -2.01
C HIS A 146 -7.72 -23.48 -2.61
N GLY A 147 -7.89 -22.92 -3.82
CA GLY A 147 -9.18 -22.81 -4.49
C GLY A 147 -10.13 -21.82 -3.81
N ALA A 148 -11.43 -22.08 -3.90
CA ALA A 148 -12.46 -21.20 -3.35
C ALA A 148 -12.41 -21.12 -1.81
N LEU A 149 -12.54 -19.90 -1.29
CA LEU A 149 -12.49 -19.56 0.13
C LEU A 149 -13.90 -19.26 0.64
N LYS A 150 -14.19 -19.66 1.87
CA LYS A 150 -15.49 -19.41 2.53
C LYS A 150 -15.67 -17.97 2.98
N LYS A 151 -14.56 -17.28 3.25
CA LYS A 151 -14.48 -15.89 3.68
C LYS A 151 -13.44 -15.17 2.82
N PRO A 152 -13.63 -13.89 2.52
CA PRO A 152 -12.67 -13.14 1.72
C PRO A 152 -11.33 -13.03 2.45
N ARG A 153 -10.26 -12.78 1.69
CA ARG A 153 -8.98 -12.36 2.28
C ARG A 153 -9.17 -11.09 3.11
N LEU A 154 -8.50 -11.03 4.25
CA LEU A 154 -8.50 -9.83 5.08
C LEU A 154 -7.38 -8.90 4.61
N ASP A 155 -7.76 -7.80 3.98
CA ASP A 155 -6.85 -6.76 3.52
C ASP A 155 -7.57 -5.40 3.50
N PHE A 156 -6.80 -4.31 3.45
CA PHE A 156 -7.32 -2.95 3.55
C PHE A 156 -6.74 -2.05 2.47
N ALA A 157 -7.57 -1.12 2.03
CA ALA A 157 -7.18 0.02 1.22
C ALA A 157 -7.92 1.26 1.69
N LEU A 158 -7.46 2.43 1.27
CA LEU A 158 -8.19 3.67 1.45
C LEU A 158 -8.33 4.42 0.14
N ARG A 159 -9.41 5.18 0.05
CA ARG A 159 -9.61 6.28 -0.91
C ARG A 159 -9.37 7.59 -0.18
N VAL A 160 -8.66 8.51 -0.84
CA VAL A 160 -8.34 9.83 -0.30
C VAL A 160 -8.61 10.92 -1.33
N THR A 161 -9.21 12.01 -0.89
CA THR A 161 -9.21 13.30 -1.59
C THR A 161 -8.49 14.33 -0.74
N GLY A 162 -7.94 15.37 -1.38
CA GLY A 162 -7.19 16.44 -0.71
C GLY A 162 -5.71 16.49 -1.12
N PRO A 163 -4.89 17.29 -0.43
CA PRO A 163 -3.54 17.65 -0.87
C PRO A 163 -2.59 16.47 -1.14
N LEU A 164 -2.75 15.35 -0.43
CA LEU A 164 -1.94 14.13 -0.59
C LEU A 164 -2.06 13.52 -1.98
N VAL A 165 -3.18 13.73 -2.69
CA VAL A 165 -3.38 13.18 -4.05
C VAL A 165 -2.31 13.70 -5.02
N HIS A 166 -1.88 14.95 -4.86
CA HIS A 166 -0.79 15.51 -5.66
C HIS A 166 0.53 14.74 -5.45
N ASP A 167 0.85 14.35 -4.21
CA ASP A 167 2.09 13.60 -3.92
C ASP A 167 2.04 12.20 -4.54
N VAL A 168 0.87 11.55 -4.46
CA VAL A 168 0.67 10.23 -5.09
C VAL A 168 0.82 10.36 -6.61
N SER A 169 0.17 11.36 -7.20
CA SER A 169 0.25 11.65 -8.64
C SER A 169 1.70 11.86 -9.08
N GLU A 170 2.44 12.75 -8.42
CA GLU A 170 3.83 13.05 -8.76
C GLU A 170 4.73 11.81 -8.69
N VAL A 171 4.53 10.97 -7.66
CA VAL A 171 5.28 9.72 -7.49
C VAL A 171 5.03 8.76 -8.64
N MET A 172 3.76 8.62 -9.05
CA MET A 172 3.36 7.73 -10.15
C MET A 172 3.81 8.29 -11.50
N THR A 173 3.69 9.60 -11.76
CA THR A 173 4.20 10.25 -12.97
C THR A 173 5.70 10.03 -13.12
N ARG A 174 6.47 10.34 -12.07
CA ARG A 174 7.93 10.15 -12.07
C ARG A 174 8.31 8.69 -12.25
N PHE A 175 7.53 7.78 -11.69
CA PHE A 175 7.76 6.35 -11.87
C PHE A 175 7.51 5.95 -13.33
N TRP A 176 6.38 6.33 -13.92
CA TRP A 176 6.05 6.05 -15.32
C TRP A 176 7.15 6.51 -16.29
N TRP A 177 7.57 7.78 -16.19
CA TRP A 177 8.57 8.35 -17.10
C TRP A 177 9.94 7.70 -16.97
N ARG A 178 10.38 7.36 -15.75
CA ARG A 178 11.65 6.66 -15.53
C ARG A 178 11.70 5.25 -16.10
N HIS A 179 10.54 4.65 -16.35
CA HIS A 179 10.43 3.31 -16.95
C HIS A 179 9.87 3.37 -18.38
N THR A 180 9.86 4.57 -18.98
CA THR A 180 9.60 4.76 -20.41
C THR A 180 10.93 4.60 -21.16
N PRO A 181 11.04 3.72 -22.16
CA PRO A 181 12.22 3.65 -23.01
C PRO A 181 12.54 5.02 -23.62
N THR A 182 13.82 5.42 -23.63
CA THR A 182 14.29 6.72 -24.12
C THR A 182 13.86 7.05 -25.56
N ASN A 183 13.62 6.02 -26.38
CA ASN A 183 13.16 6.18 -27.77
C ASN A 183 11.69 6.65 -27.87
N GLU A 184 10.85 6.36 -26.88
CA GLU A 184 9.45 6.86 -26.81
C GLU A 184 9.38 8.28 -26.20
N VAL A 185 10.28 8.59 -25.27
CA VAL A 185 10.38 9.93 -24.66
C VAL A 185 10.69 11.00 -25.72
N ARG A 186 11.48 10.66 -26.75
CA ARG A 186 11.79 11.59 -27.86
C ARG A 186 10.59 11.89 -28.78
N ARG A 187 9.61 11.00 -28.87
CA ARG A 187 8.42 11.16 -29.74
C ARG A 187 7.29 11.92 -29.05
N ASN A 188 7.05 11.64 -27.76
CA ASN A 188 5.94 12.23 -27.00
C ASN A 188 6.36 13.37 -26.06
N GLY A 189 7.64 13.45 -25.69
CA GLY A 189 8.14 14.38 -24.67
C GLY A 189 8.18 15.84 -25.13
N LEU A 190 8.36 16.11 -26.43
CA LEU A 190 8.32 17.48 -26.94
C LEU A 190 6.88 18.02 -26.92
N GLN A 191 5.90 17.30 -27.47
CA GLN A 191 4.51 17.79 -27.51
C GLN A 191 3.88 17.93 -26.12
N ALA A 192 4.15 16.99 -25.20
CA ALA A 192 3.65 17.08 -23.83
C ALA A 192 4.33 18.23 -23.04
N ALA A 193 5.66 18.38 -23.15
CA ALA A 193 6.37 19.49 -22.50
C ALA A 193 5.97 20.86 -23.09
N TRP A 194 5.72 20.95 -24.40
CA TRP A 194 5.20 22.16 -25.04
C TRP A 194 3.76 22.48 -24.57
N ARG A 195 2.89 21.48 -24.39
CA ARG A 195 1.54 21.69 -23.82
C ARG A 195 1.60 22.14 -22.36
N ASP A 196 2.43 21.53 -21.54
CA ASP A 196 2.57 21.91 -20.12
C ASP A 196 3.20 23.31 -19.96
N LEU A 197 4.14 23.67 -20.84
CA LEU A 197 4.71 25.01 -20.91
C LEU A 197 3.68 26.04 -21.38
N LEU A 198 2.86 25.72 -22.39
CA LEU A 198 1.80 26.60 -22.86
C LEU A 198 0.69 26.79 -21.82
N LEU A 199 0.31 25.74 -21.08
CA LEU A 199 -0.67 25.81 -20.00
C LEU A 199 -0.16 26.59 -18.78
N SER A 200 1.13 26.49 -18.47
CA SER A 200 1.73 27.28 -17.38
C SER A 200 1.91 28.75 -17.78
N LEU A 201 2.27 29.04 -19.04
CA LEU A 201 2.30 30.39 -19.58
C LEU A 201 0.89 30.99 -19.66
N GLN A 202 -0.12 30.24 -20.09
CA GLN A 202 -1.51 30.71 -20.09
C GLN A 202 -2.00 31.04 -18.68
N ARG A 203 -1.66 30.24 -17.66
CA ARG A 203 -2.02 30.52 -16.26
C ARG A 203 -1.36 31.79 -15.72
N VAL A 204 -0.07 32.00 -16.03
CA VAL A 204 0.66 33.21 -15.62
C VAL A 204 0.16 34.45 -16.38
N LEU A 205 -0.25 34.29 -17.64
CA LEU A 205 -0.84 35.36 -18.45
C LEU A 205 -2.29 35.67 -18.06
N SER A 206 -3.07 34.68 -17.60
CA SER A 206 -4.43 34.91 -17.07
C SER A 206 -4.43 35.46 -15.65
N ASP A 207 -3.47 35.07 -14.79
CA ASP A 207 -3.30 35.65 -13.44
C ASP A 207 -2.75 37.08 -13.47
N SER A 208 -2.12 37.51 -14.57
CA SER A 208 -1.69 38.90 -14.76
C SER A 208 -2.73 39.79 -15.45
N ALA A 209 -3.80 39.21 -15.99
CA ALA A 209 -4.87 39.94 -16.71
C ALA A 209 -6.20 40.06 -15.94
N GLN A 210 -6.33 39.48 -14.74
CA GLN A 210 -7.51 39.64 -13.89
C GLN A 210 -7.11 40.06 -12.46
N SER A 211 -6.66 41.31 -12.35
CA SER A 211 -6.61 42.03 -11.08
C SER A 211 -7.37 43.35 -11.19
N SER A 212 -8.67 43.27 -11.44
CA SER A 212 -9.63 44.31 -11.08
C SER A 212 -11.05 43.76 -11.15
N ASP A 213 -11.82 44.11 -10.12
CA ASP A 213 -13.27 43.99 -9.97
C ASP A 213 -13.82 42.72 -9.32
N ALA A 214 -13.91 42.84 -8.00
CA ALA A 214 -14.98 42.26 -7.21
C ALA A 214 -16.35 42.66 -7.80
N LEU A 215 -17.28 41.69 -7.88
CA LEU A 215 -18.65 41.81 -7.35
C LEU A 215 -19.44 40.50 -7.57
N ALA A 216 -19.97 39.99 -6.45
CA ALA A 216 -21.20 39.21 -6.29
C ALA A 216 -21.42 37.94 -7.14
N PHE A 217 -21.25 36.78 -6.49
CA PHE A 217 -22.17 35.66 -6.69
C PHE A 217 -22.65 35.13 -5.34
N SER A 218 -23.96 35.17 -5.14
CA SER A 218 -24.65 34.87 -3.89
C SER A 218 -24.78 33.36 -3.65
N PRO A 219 -24.58 32.87 -2.42
CA PRO A 219 -24.79 31.46 -2.07
C PRO A 219 -26.23 31.23 -1.58
N SER A 220 -27.00 30.42 -2.32
CA SER A 220 -28.22 29.84 -1.77
C SER A 220 -28.59 28.54 -2.49
N MET A 221 -28.24 27.40 -1.90
CA MET A 221 -29.22 26.50 -1.31
C MET A 221 -28.50 25.38 -0.54
N ILE A 222 -28.69 25.43 0.77
CA ILE A 222 -28.27 24.45 1.77
C ILE A 222 -29.39 23.43 1.92
N ALA A 223 -29.03 22.15 1.84
CA ALA A 223 -29.56 21.07 2.67
C ALA A 223 -28.58 19.89 2.57
N THR A 224 -27.95 19.35 3.61
CA THR A 224 -28.05 19.57 5.06
C THR A 224 -26.80 18.96 5.70
N VAL A 225 -26.15 19.73 6.57
CA VAL A 225 -25.32 19.30 7.71
C VAL A 225 -24.20 18.27 7.43
N GLU A 226 -23.02 18.75 7.05
CA GLU A 226 -21.79 18.17 7.61
C GLU A 226 -21.04 19.29 8.32
N GLU A 227 -21.09 19.24 9.65
CA GLU A 227 -20.27 20.05 10.54
C GLU A 227 -18.82 20.03 10.08
N SER A 228 -18.19 21.18 10.15
CA SER A 228 -16.79 21.43 9.87
C SER A 228 -15.87 20.48 10.65
N ARG A 229 -15.63 19.28 10.11
CA ARG A 229 -14.48 18.47 10.47
C ARG A 229 -13.28 19.14 9.81
N GLN A 230 -12.36 19.69 10.61
CA GLN A 230 -11.01 19.94 10.13
C GLN A 230 -10.53 18.61 9.51
N GLY A 231 -10.40 18.57 8.17
CA GLY A 231 -10.19 17.31 7.46
C GLY A 231 -8.93 16.59 7.95
N ALA A 232 -8.93 15.26 7.86
CA ALA A 232 -7.93 14.39 8.45
C ALA A 232 -6.50 14.78 8.07
N PHE A 233 -5.57 14.58 9.01
CA PHE A 233 -4.15 14.76 8.74
C PHE A 233 -3.58 13.49 8.12
N ALA A 234 -3.00 13.58 6.92
CA ALA A 234 -2.44 12.43 6.23
C ALA A 234 -1.11 12.75 5.52
N ASP A 235 -0.29 11.71 5.34
CA ASP A 235 1.00 11.80 4.64
C ASP A 235 1.29 10.51 3.86
N LEU A 236 1.87 10.65 2.67
CA LEU A 236 2.29 9.55 1.82
C LEU A 236 3.71 9.12 2.23
N VAL A 237 3.81 7.98 2.89
CA VAL A 237 5.07 7.41 3.34
C VAL A 237 5.54 6.35 2.36
N LEU A 238 6.44 6.75 1.48
CA LEU A 238 7.04 5.85 0.50
C LEU A 238 8.22 5.09 1.09
N ARG A 239 8.44 3.89 0.56
CA ARG A 239 9.74 3.23 0.60
C ARG A 239 10.23 2.99 -0.81
N ASP A 240 11.41 3.51 -1.10
CA ASP A 240 12.13 3.24 -2.33
C ASP A 240 13.50 2.59 -2.06
N ASN A 241 14.16 2.19 -3.14
CA ASN A 241 15.47 1.54 -3.08
C ASN A 241 16.64 2.54 -3.01
N LEU A 242 16.38 3.85 -2.93
CA LEU A 242 17.42 4.89 -3.04
C LEU A 242 17.46 5.79 -1.80
N LEU A 243 16.49 6.70 -1.64
CA LEU A 243 16.52 7.76 -0.63
C LEU A 243 15.64 7.46 0.60
N ASP A 244 14.60 6.65 0.43
CA ASP A 244 13.49 6.52 1.38
C ASP A 244 13.39 5.14 2.05
N ARG A 245 14.49 4.37 2.02
CA ARG A 245 14.58 2.97 2.47
C ARG A 245 14.03 2.68 3.88
N ARG A 246 13.95 3.68 4.76
CA ARG A 246 13.53 3.55 6.17
C ARG A 246 12.41 4.51 6.57
N LYS A 247 11.72 5.16 5.64
CA LYS A 247 10.64 6.11 5.99
C LYS A 247 9.48 5.40 6.70
N ILE A 248 9.03 4.27 6.14
CA ILE A 248 7.96 3.45 6.74
C ILE A 248 8.37 2.94 8.13
N GLU A 249 9.54 2.28 8.25
CA GLU A 249 10.05 1.80 9.56
C GLU A 249 10.14 2.94 10.59
N ARG A 250 10.61 4.13 10.20
CA ARG A 250 10.66 5.30 11.09
C ARG A 250 9.29 5.83 11.49
N ALA A 251 8.27 5.70 10.66
CA ALA A 251 6.91 6.07 11.02
C ALA A 251 6.40 5.14 12.14
N TYR A 252 6.53 3.83 11.97
CA TYR A 252 6.20 2.84 13.01
C TYR A 252 6.97 3.07 14.31
N LEU A 253 8.29 3.27 14.24
CA LEU A 253 9.12 3.49 15.44
C LEU A 253 8.71 4.76 16.20
N ARG A 254 8.34 5.84 15.51
CA ARG A 254 7.85 7.08 16.13
C ARG A 254 6.50 6.86 16.82
N ALA A 255 5.55 6.20 16.14
CA ALA A 255 4.24 5.89 16.71
C ALA A 255 4.36 4.98 17.94
N ILE A 256 5.06 3.84 17.82
CA ILE A 256 5.25 2.89 18.93
C ILE A 256 6.05 3.51 20.10
N GLY A 257 7.02 4.39 19.79
CA GLY A 257 7.79 5.10 20.81
C GLY A 257 6.96 6.11 21.61
N SER A 258 5.95 6.72 20.98
CA SER A 258 5.04 7.68 21.62
C SER A 258 3.79 7.03 22.21
N ALA A 259 3.50 5.76 21.89
CA ALA A 259 2.35 5.03 22.39
C ALA A 259 2.23 5.06 23.92
N ARG A 260 0.99 5.26 24.41
CA ARG A 260 0.63 5.35 25.83
C ARG A 260 -0.40 4.32 26.27
N ARG A 261 -1.27 3.85 25.37
CA ARG A 261 -2.38 2.95 25.70
C ARG A 261 -2.28 1.66 24.91
N GLU A 262 -2.17 1.76 23.59
CA GLU A 262 -2.32 0.61 22.71
C GLU A 262 -1.54 0.70 21.40
N VAL A 263 -1.06 -0.44 20.94
CA VAL A 263 -0.54 -0.66 19.59
C VAL A 263 -1.19 -1.92 19.02
N ILE A 264 -1.92 -1.80 17.91
CA ILE A 264 -2.42 -2.93 17.12
C ILE A 264 -1.72 -2.93 15.77
N ILE A 265 -1.13 -4.07 15.38
CA ILE A 265 -0.50 -4.24 14.06
C ILE A 265 -1.09 -5.48 13.41
N ALA A 266 -1.67 -5.33 12.22
CA ALA A 266 -2.05 -6.45 11.36
C ALA A 266 -1.09 -6.54 10.18
N ASN A 267 -0.36 -7.66 10.07
CA ASN A 267 0.63 -7.84 9.02
C ASN A 267 0.76 -9.27 8.52
N ALA A 268 0.56 -9.46 7.22
CA ALA A 268 0.62 -10.76 6.54
C ALA A 268 1.95 -11.50 6.79
N TYR A 269 3.06 -10.75 6.72
CA TYR A 269 4.41 -11.27 6.86
C TYR A 269 5.18 -10.44 7.89
N PHE A 270 5.26 -10.95 9.11
CA PHE A 270 5.85 -10.25 10.23
C PHE A 270 7.21 -10.83 10.60
N LEU A 271 8.27 -10.25 10.04
CA LEU A 271 9.66 -10.58 10.36
C LEU A 271 10.44 -9.29 10.65
N PRO A 272 10.11 -8.56 11.73
CA PRO A 272 10.61 -7.22 11.95
C PRO A 272 12.12 -7.20 12.25
N GLY A 273 12.77 -6.13 11.82
CA GLY A 273 14.16 -5.84 12.14
C GLY A 273 14.36 -5.61 13.65
N ALA A 274 15.63 -5.62 14.09
CA ALA A 274 15.97 -5.54 15.51
C ALA A 274 15.50 -4.24 16.21
N ARG A 275 15.31 -3.15 15.47
CA ARG A 275 14.81 -1.88 16.01
C ARG A 275 13.33 -1.95 16.31
N LEU A 276 12.52 -2.37 15.33
CA LEU A 276 11.09 -2.49 15.47
C LEU A 276 10.71 -3.52 16.54
N ARG A 277 11.37 -4.69 16.56
CA ARG A 277 11.19 -5.68 17.62
C ARG A 277 11.49 -5.12 19.01
N ARG A 278 12.59 -4.38 19.17
CA ARG A 278 12.91 -3.71 20.44
C ARG A 278 11.84 -2.68 20.80
N ALA A 279 11.38 -1.86 19.86
CA ALA A 279 10.36 -0.86 20.13
C ALA A 279 9.06 -1.49 20.67
N LEU A 280 8.61 -2.61 20.08
CA LEU A 280 7.44 -3.35 20.56
C LEU A 280 7.64 -3.90 21.98
N ILE A 281 8.78 -4.53 22.24
CA ILE A 281 9.12 -5.04 23.59
C ILE A 281 9.15 -3.90 24.61
N HIS A 282 9.74 -2.75 24.26
CA HIS A 282 9.78 -1.60 25.16
C HIS A 282 8.40 -0.99 25.37
N ALA A 283 7.52 -0.99 24.36
CA ALA A 283 6.15 -0.54 24.52
C ALA A 283 5.37 -1.43 25.49
N ALA A 284 5.42 -2.76 25.29
CA ALA A 284 4.77 -3.71 26.18
C ALA A 284 5.28 -3.59 27.64
N ARG A 285 6.59 -3.48 27.83
CA ARG A 285 7.19 -3.27 29.17
C ARG A 285 6.84 -1.94 29.83
N ARG A 286 6.42 -0.92 29.06
CA ARG A 286 5.89 0.34 29.59
C ARG A 286 4.41 0.23 30.01
N GLY A 287 3.78 -0.94 29.84
CA GLY A 287 2.36 -1.14 30.10
C GLY A 287 1.44 -0.79 28.94
N VAL A 288 1.98 -0.49 27.75
CA VAL A 288 1.18 -0.31 26.53
C VAL A 288 0.67 -1.68 26.09
N ARG A 289 -0.63 -1.80 25.80
CA ARG A 289 -1.19 -3.05 25.26
C ARG A 289 -0.75 -3.23 23.81
N VAL A 290 0.09 -4.21 23.54
CA VAL A 290 0.61 -4.46 22.17
C VAL A 290 0.00 -5.74 21.63
N ARG A 291 -0.72 -5.64 20.50
CA ARG A 291 -1.43 -6.74 19.86
C ARG A 291 -1.01 -6.90 18.41
N LEU A 292 -0.62 -8.12 18.04
CA LEU A 292 -0.21 -8.48 16.69
C LEU A 292 -1.24 -9.42 16.09
N LEU A 293 -1.91 -9.01 15.01
CA LEU A 293 -2.76 -9.86 14.20
C LEU A 293 -1.96 -10.36 12.99
N LEU A 294 -1.62 -11.64 12.98
CA LEU A 294 -0.69 -12.27 12.05
C LEU A 294 -1.39 -13.37 11.22
N GLN A 295 -0.78 -13.74 10.09
CA GLN A 295 -1.30 -14.79 9.23
C GLN A 295 -1.23 -16.13 9.96
N GLY A 296 -2.39 -16.75 10.22
CA GLY A 296 -2.48 -18.04 10.88
C GLY A 296 -2.55 -19.22 9.92
N ARG A 297 -2.90 -18.98 8.64
CA ARG A 297 -2.96 -20.02 7.63
C ARG A 297 -1.59 -20.28 7.03
N TYR A 298 -1.33 -21.56 6.80
CA TYR A 298 -0.14 -21.99 6.07
C TYR A 298 -0.32 -21.65 4.58
N GLU A 299 0.38 -20.63 4.10
CA GLU A 299 0.34 -20.20 2.70
C GLU A 299 1.62 -20.60 1.95
N TYR A 300 2.78 -20.29 2.55
CA TYR A 300 4.08 -20.65 2.03
C TYR A 300 4.99 -21.13 3.17
N PHE A 301 5.68 -22.26 2.95
CA PHE A 301 6.52 -22.93 3.94
C PHE A 301 7.51 -21.97 4.63
N LEU A 302 8.33 -21.27 3.83
CA LEU A 302 9.43 -20.49 4.34
C LEU A 302 8.93 -19.29 5.16
N GLN A 303 7.90 -18.61 4.67
CA GLN A 303 7.31 -17.44 5.32
C GLN A 303 6.60 -17.83 6.62
N TYR A 304 5.88 -18.95 6.63
CA TYR A 304 5.19 -19.45 7.81
C TYR A 304 6.20 -19.84 8.92
N HIS A 305 7.23 -20.62 8.58
CA HIS A 305 8.19 -21.10 9.59
C HIS A 305 9.24 -20.05 9.99
N ALA A 306 9.61 -19.11 9.12
CA ALA A 306 10.64 -18.12 9.43
C ALA A 306 10.18 -16.99 10.38
N THR A 307 8.87 -16.74 10.49
CA THR A 307 8.31 -15.67 11.33
C THR A 307 8.16 -16.09 12.79
N ARG A 308 7.80 -17.35 13.03
CA ARG A 308 7.53 -17.93 14.36
C ARG A 308 8.67 -17.82 15.37
N PRO A 309 9.97 -17.97 15.02
CA PRO A 309 11.07 -17.75 15.96
C PRO A 309 11.03 -16.39 16.68
N MET A 310 10.39 -15.37 16.10
CA MET A 310 10.27 -14.04 16.69
C MET A 310 9.22 -13.98 17.82
N TYR A 311 8.27 -14.92 17.86
CA TYR A 311 7.13 -14.86 18.77
C TYR A 311 7.56 -14.98 20.22
N GLY A 312 8.52 -15.86 20.53
CA GLY A 312 8.93 -16.16 21.91
C GLY A 312 9.29 -14.91 22.71
N LYS A 313 10.25 -14.11 22.22
CA LYS A 313 10.70 -12.88 22.90
C LYS A 313 9.62 -11.79 22.97
N LEU A 314 8.64 -11.83 22.09
CA LEU A 314 7.52 -10.88 22.09
C LEU A 314 6.48 -11.30 23.15
N LEU A 315 6.11 -12.59 23.15
CA LEU A 315 5.20 -13.18 24.13
C LEU A 315 5.76 -13.05 25.56
N GLU A 316 7.05 -13.34 25.78
CA GLU A 316 7.75 -13.13 27.06
C GLU A 316 7.70 -11.68 27.55
N ALA A 317 7.62 -10.71 26.63
CA ALA A 317 7.54 -9.30 26.96
C ALA A 317 6.10 -8.80 27.19
N GLY A 318 5.10 -9.68 27.09
CA GLY A 318 3.68 -9.33 27.23
C GLY A 318 2.99 -8.87 25.95
N VAL A 319 3.60 -9.07 24.77
CA VAL A 319 2.94 -8.80 23.49
C VAL A 319 1.92 -9.91 23.21
N GLU A 320 0.68 -9.55 22.93
CA GLU A 320 -0.37 -10.48 22.54
C GLU A 320 -0.26 -10.78 21.04
N ILE A 321 -0.23 -12.07 20.66
CA ILE A 321 -0.16 -12.50 19.27
C ILE A 321 -1.42 -13.30 18.93
N TYR A 322 -2.10 -12.90 17.86
CA TYR A 322 -3.30 -13.53 17.34
C TYR A 322 -3.06 -14.00 15.91
N GLU A 323 -3.36 -15.25 15.64
CA GLU A 323 -3.28 -15.85 14.31
C GLU A 323 -4.66 -15.84 13.66
N TYR A 324 -4.81 -15.10 12.55
CA TYR A 324 -6.04 -15.07 11.76
C TYR A 324 -6.28 -16.39 11.05
N ARG A 325 -7.47 -16.99 11.23
CA ARG A 325 -7.80 -18.32 10.73
C ARG A 325 -9.04 -18.38 9.84
N ALA A 326 -9.85 -17.32 9.84
CA ALA A 326 -11.07 -17.27 9.02
C ALA A 326 -10.79 -17.36 7.50
N SER A 327 -9.70 -16.79 7.03
CA SER A 327 -9.23 -16.86 5.63
C SER A 327 -7.72 -16.55 5.57
N PHE A 328 -7.18 -16.17 4.41
CA PHE A 328 -5.83 -15.62 4.31
C PHE A 328 -5.81 -14.15 4.75
N MET A 329 -4.79 -13.76 5.52
CA MET A 329 -4.57 -12.37 5.90
C MET A 329 -3.48 -11.74 5.03
N HIS A 330 -3.84 -10.65 4.35
CA HIS A 330 -2.94 -9.87 3.53
C HIS A 330 -2.85 -8.39 3.98
N ALA A 331 -3.45 -8.02 5.10
CA ALA A 331 -3.36 -6.68 5.66
C ALA A 331 -1.91 -6.24 5.96
N LYS A 332 -1.65 -4.94 5.81
CA LYS A 332 -0.42 -4.25 6.26
C LYS A 332 -0.77 -2.93 6.93
N VAL A 333 -1.50 -3.03 8.03
CA VAL A 333 -2.10 -1.89 8.71
C VAL A 333 -1.70 -1.85 10.19
N ALA A 334 -1.78 -0.68 10.79
CA ALA A 334 -1.59 -0.54 12.23
C ALA A 334 -2.35 0.65 12.78
N VAL A 335 -2.70 0.57 14.05
CA VAL A 335 -3.32 1.63 14.86
C VAL A 335 -2.52 1.80 16.14
N VAL A 336 -2.28 3.05 16.54
CA VAL A 336 -1.64 3.40 17.81
C VAL A 336 -2.51 4.43 18.52
N ASP A 337 -2.84 4.13 19.78
CA ASP A 337 -3.63 4.97 20.69
C ASP A 337 -4.97 5.49 20.11
N GLY A 338 -5.58 4.76 19.17
CA GLY A 338 -6.87 5.15 18.55
C GLY A 338 -6.80 6.48 17.77
N ARG A 339 -5.61 6.91 17.35
CA ARG A 339 -5.41 8.21 16.69
C ARG A 339 -4.47 8.14 15.50
N TRP A 340 -3.34 7.46 15.66
CA TRP A 340 -2.41 7.25 14.56
C TRP A 340 -2.75 5.94 13.86
N ALA A 341 -2.89 5.98 12.54
CA ALA A 341 -3.14 4.81 11.73
C ALA A 341 -2.22 4.76 10.51
N THR A 342 -2.00 3.57 9.96
CA THR A 342 -1.38 3.41 8.65
C THR A 342 -2.05 2.32 7.86
N VAL A 343 -2.23 2.59 6.56
CA VAL A 343 -2.74 1.63 5.57
C VAL A 343 -1.81 1.66 4.36
N GLY A 344 -1.44 0.50 3.82
CA GLY A 344 -0.54 0.47 2.67
C GLY A 344 -0.13 -0.92 2.25
N SER A 345 0.96 -0.97 1.49
CA SER A 345 1.45 -2.21 0.87
C SER A 345 2.63 -2.86 1.59
N SER A 346 3.27 -2.17 2.55
CA SER A 346 4.52 -2.61 3.17
C SER A 346 4.33 -3.69 4.22
N ASN A 347 4.81 -4.90 3.93
CA ASN A 347 4.98 -5.92 4.96
C ASN A 347 6.12 -5.51 5.91
N LEU A 348 6.06 -5.98 7.15
CA LEU A 348 7.10 -5.75 8.15
C LEU A 348 8.15 -6.86 8.11
N ASP A 349 8.71 -7.09 6.92
CA ASP A 349 9.68 -8.14 6.64
C ASP A 349 10.87 -7.61 5.81
N PRO A 350 12.03 -8.29 5.83
CA PRO A 350 13.21 -7.86 5.11
C PRO A 350 13.02 -7.71 3.60
N LEU A 351 12.28 -8.59 2.94
CA LEU A 351 12.15 -8.58 1.49
C LEU A 351 11.34 -7.35 1.04
N SER A 352 10.23 -7.07 1.71
CA SER A 352 9.46 -5.83 1.48
C SER A 352 10.31 -4.59 1.79
N LEU A 353 10.99 -4.57 2.95
CA LEU A 353 11.78 -3.42 3.38
C LEU A 353 13.10 -3.22 2.60
N LEU A 354 13.64 -4.25 1.94
CA LEU A 354 14.91 -4.19 1.22
C LEU A 354 14.77 -4.18 -0.30
N LEU A 355 13.74 -4.77 -0.88
CA LEU A 355 13.70 -4.98 -2.34
C LEU A 355 12.47 -4.34 -3.00
N ALA A 356 11.35 -4.25 -2.30
CA ALA A 356 10.07 -3.81 -2.86
C ALA A 356 9.86 -2.29 -2.82
N ARG A 357 9.29 -1.72 -3.87
CA ARG A 357 8.73 -0.35 -3.81
C ARG A 357 7.41 -0.44 -3.09
N GLU A 358 7.29 0.27 -1.97
CA GLU A 358 6.10 0.25 -1.10
C GLU A 358 5.56 1.66 -0.90
N ALA A 359 4.28 1.75 -0.60
CA ALA A 359 3.60 2.98 -0.23
C ALA A 359 2.63 2.70 0.90
N ASN A 360 2.70 3.55 1.92
CA ASN A 360 1.71 3.62 2.98
C ASN A 360 1.17 5.04 3.03
N VAL A 361 -0.10 5.17 3.38
CA VAL A 361 -0.65 6.43 3.89
C VAL A 361 -0.64 6.31 5.42
N VAL A 362 -0.09 7.34 6.06
CA VAL A 362 -0.14 7.51 7.51
C VAL A 362 -1.17 8.58 7.80
N VAL A 363 -2.04 8.31 8.76
CA VAL A 363 -3.18 9.15 9.14
C VAL A 363 -3.07 9.48 10.62
N ASP A 364 -3.31 10.74 10.97
CA ASP A 364 -3.53 11.23 12.33
C ASP A 364 -4.95 11.80 12.39
N ASP A 365 -5.89 10.91 12.67
CA ASP A 365 -7.32 11.20 12.75
C ASP A 365 -7.98 10.15 13.64
N ALA A 366 -8.66 10.61 14.69
CA ALA A 366 -9.26 9.71 15.67
C ALA A 366 -10.41 8.88 15.08
N GLY A 367 -11.22 9.45 14.19
CA GLY A 367 -12.36 8.75 13.59
C GLY A 367 -11.88 7.60 12.68
N PHE A 368 -10.95 7.90 11.78
CA PHE A 368 -10.36 6.90 10.88
C PHE A 368 -9.59 5.82 11.65
N ALA A 369 -8.80 6.21 12.65
CA ALA A 369 -8.04 5.27 13.44
C ALA A 369 -8.94 4.35 14.26
N GLU A 370 -10.04 4.88 14.81
CA GLU A 370 -11.03 4.10 15.55
C GLU A 370 -11.80 3.13 14.66
N GLU A 371 -12.22 3.57 13.46
CA GLU A 371 -12.87 2.68 12.48
C GLU A 371 -11.95 1.49 12.13
N LEU A 372 -10.68 1.75 11.84
CA LEU A 372 -9.72 0.69 11.58
C LEU A 372 -9.50 -0.20 12.81
N ARG A 373 -9.42 0.39 14.01
CA ARG A 373 -9.26 -0.34 15.28
C ARG A 373 -10.40 -1.34 15.46
N GLU A 374 -11.65 -0.91 15.27
CA GLU A 374 -12.84 -1.75 15.41
C GLU A 374 -12.83 -2.94 14.44
N ARG A 375 -12.42 -2.74 13.18
CA ARG A 375 -12.28 -3.86 12.21
C ARG A 375 -11.23 -4.87 12.66
N LEU A 376 -10.10 -4.39 13.20
CA LEU A 376 -9.04 -5.26 13.71
C LEU A 376 -9.48 -5.98 14.98
N GLU A 377 -10.22 -5.33 15.88
CA GLU A 377 -10.82 -5.97 17.06
C GLU A 377 -11.75 -7.11 16.67
N LEU A 378 -12.61 -6.87 15.69
CA LEU A 378 -13.54 -7.88 15.20
C LEU A 378 -12.78 -9.08 14.64
N ALA A 379 -11.73 -8.85 13.85
CA ALA A 379 -10.89 -9.92 13.32
C ALA A 379 -10.14 -10.70 14.42
N ILE A 380 -9.65 -10.01 15.46
CA ILE A 380 -8.98 -10.61 16.62
C ILE A 380 -9.97 -11.49 17.41
N THR A 381 -11.15 -10.97 17.72
CA THR A 381 -12.11 -11.62 18.62
C THR A 381 -12.91 -12.73 17.95
N GLN A 382 -13.29 -12.56 16.68
CA GLN A 382 -14.20 -13.50 16.00
C GLN A 382 -13.50 -14.45 15.02
N SER A 383 -12.31 -14.11 14.56
CA SER A 383 -11.68 -14.77 13.41
C SER A 383 -10.24 -15.22 13.64
N SER A 384 -9.74 -15.09 14.87
CA SER A 384 -8.35 -15.39 15.22
C SER A 384 -8.25 -16.25 16.47
N SER A 385 -7.10 -16.87 16.63
CA SER A 385 -6.72 -17.59 17.85
C SER A 385 -5.52 -16.95 18.51
N GLN A 386 -5.55 -16.77 19.82
CA GLN A 386 -4.40 -16.27 20.56
C GLN A 386 -3.31 -17.35 20.65
N VAL A 387 -2.07 -16.97 20.39
CA VAL A 387 -0.90 -17.81 20.62
C VAL A 387 -0.57 -17.79 22.11
N GLN A 388 -0.75 -18.93 22.76
CA GLN A 388 -0.47 -19.08 24.19
C GLN A 388 1.04 -19.21 24.43
N ALA A 389 1.60 -18.36 25.29
CA ALA A 389 3.04 -18.33 25.59
C ALA A 389 3.57 -19.69 26.08
N ALA A 390 2.83 -20.35 26.99
CA ALA A 390 3.21 -21.66 27.52
C ALA A 390 3.23 -22.75 26.43
N SER A 391 2.18 -22.81 25.59
CA SER A 391 2.11 -23.76 24.47
C SER A 391 3.24 -23.52 23.46
N PHE A 392 3.48 -22.25 23.12
CA PHE A 392 4.56 -21.88 22.21
C PHE A 392 5.94 -22.24 22.77
N ALA A 393 6.17 -22.05 24.08
CA ALA A 393 7.40 -22.40 24.76
C ALA A 393 7.62 -23.92 24.88
N ASN A 394 6.57 -24.73 24.86
CA ASN A 394 6.62 -26.19 24.96
C ASN A 394 6.59 -26.92 23.61
N ARG A 395 6.69 -26.20 22.49
CA ARG A 395 6.69 -26.81 21.16
C ARG A 395 7.86 -27.77 20.95
N SER A 396 7.64 -28.79 20.14
CA SER A 396 8.59 -29.88 19.90
C SER A 396 9.95 -29.39 19.38
N TRP A 397 11.02 -30.10 19.76
CA TRP A 397 12.38 -29.71 19.40
C TRP A 397 12.61 -29.74 17.88
N HIS A 398 12.03 -30.72 17.17
CA HIS A 398 12.12 -30.82 15.70
C HIS A 398 11.49 -29.62 15.01
N LEU A 399 10.36 -29.13 15.53
CA LEU A 399 9.70 -27.94 14.98
C LEU A 399 10.54 -26.68 15.22
N ARG A 400 11.21 -26.55 16.38
CA ARG A 400 12.14 -25.44 16.62
C ARG A 400 13.30 -25.43 15.65
N VAL A 401 13.89 -26.60 15.38
CA VAL A 401 15.00 -26.74 14.42
C VAL A 401 14.54 -26.33 13.02
N LEU A 402 13.36 -26.78 12.60
CA LEU A 402 12.74 -26.40 11.32
C LEU A 402 12.55 -24.89 11.21
N GLU A 403 11.94 -24.26 12.21
CA GLU A 403 11.67 -22.81 12.25
C GLU A 403 12.97 -21.98 12.23
N ILE A 404 13.98 -22.41 12.98
CA ILE A 404 15.31 -21.77 12.98
C ILE A 404 15.97 -21.93 11.61
N GLY A 405 15.96 -23.14 11.03
CA GLY A 405 16.50 -23.41 9.70
C GLY A 405 15.84 -22.56 8.62
N ALA A 406 14.51 -22.45 8.65
CA ALA A 406 13.74 -21.57 7.77
C ALA A 406 14.15 -20.09 7.93
N SER A 407 14.27 -19.60 9.16
CA SER A 407 14.73 -18.22 9.41
C SER A 407 16.17 -17.99 8.93
N MET A 408 17.07 -18.96 9.09
CA MET A 408 18.46 -18.87 8.62
C MET A 408 18.53 -18.87 7.10
N ALA A 409 17.78 -19.75 6.42
CA ALA A 409 17.70 -19.80 4.97
C ALA A 409 17.20 -18.47 4.38
N LEU A 410 16.15 -17.88 4.97
CA LEU A 410 15.64 -16.58 4.55
C LEU A 410 16.68 -15.47 4.74
N ARG A 411 17.37 -15.43 5.88
CA ARG A 411 18.47 -14.47 6.15
C ARG A 411 19.64 -14.64 5.19
N ALA A 412 20.02 -15.88 4.87
CA ALA A 412 21.07 -16.18 3.90
C ALA A 412 20.69 -15.69 2.50
N GLY A 413 19.44 -15.93 2.06
CA GLY A 413 18.91 -15.40 0.81
C GLY A 413 18.99 -13.88 0.72
N ILE A 414 18.75 -13.17 1.83
CA ILE A 414 18.90 -11.71 1.91
C ILE A 414 20.38 -11.28 1.85
N LEU A 415 21.29 -11.98 2.53
CA LEU A 415 22.72 -11.67 2.50
C LEU A 415 23.29 -11.77 1.07
N LEU A 416 22.82 -12.75 0.28
CA LEU A 416 23.17 -12.90 -1.13
C LEU A 416 22.76 -11.69 -1.99
N THR A 417 21.83 -10.84 -1.52
CA THR A 417 21.47 -9.56 -2.18
C THR A 417 22.44 -8.42 -1.87
N GLY A 418 23.51 -8.67 -1.11
CA GLY A 418 24.52 -7.68 -0.72
C GLY A 418 24.03 -6.68 0.34
N ARG A 419 22.95 -6.99 1.07
CA ARG A 419 22.37 -6.12 2.11
C ARG A 419 22.37 -6.81 3.47
N ARG A 420 22.79 -6.08 4.51
CA ARG A 420 22.71 -6.51 5.92
C ARG A 420 21.33 -6.14 6.48
N TYR A 421 20.61 -7.11 7.04
CA TYR A 421 19.28 -6.94 7.69
C TYR A 421 19.33 -7.30 9.18
#